data_AF-A0A932P888-F1
#
_entry.id   AF-A0A932P888-F1
#
_cell.length_a   1.000
_cell.length_b   1.000
_cell.length_c   1.000
_cell.angle_alpha   90.00
_cell.angle_beta   90.00
_cell.angle_gamma   90.00
#
_symmetry.space_group_name_H-M   'P 1'
#
loop_
_entity.id
_entity.type
_entity.pdbx_description
1 polymer ?
#
loop_
_entity_poly.entity_id
_entity_poly.type
_entity_poly.pdbx_seq_one_letter_code
_entity_poly.pdbx_strand_id
1 'polypeptide(L)'
;ADILAQKVDCIACHADVARDDSTVTRCDCERCHDQPRFFEDWKEPMTLQRVVSLHKDHVKQQRAKCLDCHSEINHRLIHEDGKSPDRMFLTTVLSDCTHCHYNPHSDQVKLLLGQGGVGVPKSEPNPMFGSRTNCFGCHTDTATGIEGRRVMKGTQKTCIACHGERYGDMFEQWKTGVGLSLTDAETAYKNARKVVDENTTATPDARKKAAELLAIAEADLGVVKRGNGIHNVTFAMELLDSVTAHCQKAIVALGDK
;
A
#
# COMPACT_ATOMS: atom_id res chain seq x y z
N ALA A 1 -5.17 -26.70 -2.44
CA ALA A 1 -4.55 -27.69 -1.53
C ALA A 1 -3.18 -27.20 -1.07
N ASP A 2 -2.35 -26.70 -2.00
CA ASP A 2 -0.95 -26.33 -1.72
C ASP A 2 -0.79 -25.15 -0.74
N ILE A 3 -1.62 -24.12 -0.82
CA ILE A 3 -1.57 -22.96 0.10
C ILE A 3 -1.80 -23.36 1.57
N LEU A 4 -2.75 -24.27 1.82
CA LEU A 4 -3.01 -24.82 3.16
C LEU A 4 -1.88 -25.74 3.63
N ALA A 5 -1.30 -26.53 2.71
CA ALA A 5 -0.14 -27.36 3.01
C ALA A 5 1.11 -26.52 3.34
N GLN A 6 1.26 -25.36 2.69
CA GLN A 6 2.33 -24.40 2.91
C GLN A 6 2.09 -23.49 4.12
N LYS A 7 0.94 -23.63 4.81
CA LYS A 7 0.57 -22.88 6.02
C LYS A 7 0.64 -21.36 5.85
N VAL A 8 0.26 -20.86 4.68
CA VAL A 8 0.11 -19.40 4.46
C VAL A 8 -0.98 -18.87 5.39
N ASP A 9 -0.70 -17.77 6.08
CA ASP A 9 -1.65 -17.15 7.00
C ASP A 9 -2.90 -16.68 6.25
N CYS A 10 -4.08 -17.02 6.78
CA CYS A 10 -5.37 -16.60 6.23
C CYS A 10 -5.42 -15.08 6.00
N ILE A 11 -4.81 -14.28 6.89
CA ILE A 11 -4.83 -12.82 6.82
C ILE A 11 -4.16 -12.27 5.54
N ALA A 12 -3.29 -13.06 4.88
CA ALA A 12 -2.64 -12.68 3.62
C ALA A 12 -3.64 -12.35 2.50
N CYS A 13 -4.82 -12.99 2.53
CA CYS A 13 -5.90 -12.79 1.56
C CYS A 13 -7.22 -12.36 2.19
N HIS A 14 -7.38 -12.57 3.49
CA HIS A 14 -8.63 -12.43 4.23
C HIS A 14 -8.55 -11.36 5.33
N ALA A 15 -7.71 -10.35 5.17
CA ALA A 15 -7.60 -9.24 6.12
C ALA A 15 -8.89 -8.43 6.29
N ASP A 16 -9.82 -8.53 5.33
CA ASP A 16 -11.12 -7.88 5.34
C ASP A 16 -12.28 -8.83 5.69
N VAL A 17 -11.99 -10.05 6.21
CA VAL A 17 -13.05 -11.01 6.56
C VAL A 17 -13.86 -10.57 7.76
N ALA A 18 -13.35 -9.72 8.65
CA ALA A 18 -14.17 -9.00 9.61
C ALA A 18 -14.42 -7.60 9.07
N ARG A 19 -15.61 -7.36 8.53
CA ARG A 19 -16.13 -6.01 8.26
C ARG A 19 -17.40 -5.76 9.06
N ASP A 20 -17.65 -4.46 9.22
CA ASP A 20 -18.58 -3.81 10.11
C ASP A 20 -18.04 -3.71 11.55
N ASP A 21 -18.13 -2.49 12.08
CA ASP A 21 -17.69 -2.10 13.42
C ASP A 21 -18.50 -2.77 14.53
N SER A 22 -19.38 -3.72 14.18
CA SER A 22 -20.23 -4.47 15.10
C SER A 22 -20.86 -3.51 16.11
N THR A 23 -21.36 -2.39 15.59
CA THR A 23 -21.61 -1.17 16.34
C THR A 23 -22.61 -1.46 17.45
N VAL A 24 -22.18 -1.23 18.69
CA VAL A 24 -23.05 -1.36 19.86
C VAL A 24 -23.72 -0.02 20.10
N THR A 25 -25.04 0.00 19.97
CA THR A 25 -25.86 1.19 20.20
C THR A 25 -26.47 1.16 21.60
N ARG A 26 -27.02 2.31 22.02
CA ARG A 26 -27.80 2.38 23.26
C ARG A 26 -28.97 1.39 23.27
N CYS A 27 -29.63 1.20 22.12
CA CYS A 27 -30.77 0.29 21.96
C CYS A 27 -30.43 -1.16 22.31
N ASP A 28 -29.18 -1.60 22.09
CA ASP A 28 -28.75 -2.96 22.41
C ASP A 28 -28.68 -3.17 23.93
N CYS A 29 -28.31 -2.13 24.67
CA CYS A 29 -28.23 -2.13 26.13
C CYS A 29 -29.61 -2.07 26.80
N GLU A 30 -30.57 -1.37 26.17
CA GLU A 30 -31.95 -1.20 26.67
C GLU A 30 -32.76 -2.50 26.71
N ARG A 31 -32.30 -3.55 26.01
CA ARG A 31 -32.91 -4.89 26.05
C ARG A 31 -32.83 -5.55 27.42
N CYS A 32 -31.84 -5.18 28.23
CA CYS A 32 -31.61 -5.73 29.56
C CYS A 32 -31.58 -4.66 30.67
N HIS A 33 -31.34 -3.40 30.32
CA HIS A 33 -31.31 -2.26 31.25
C HIS A 33 -32.44 -1.28 30.95
N ASP A 34 -33.43 -1.22 31.83
CA ASP A 34 -34.63 -0.38 31.66
C ASP A 34 -34.62 0.92 32.49
N GLN A 35 -33.60 1.11 33.34
CA GLN A 35 -33.53 2.26 34.25
C GLN A 35 -32.60 3.37 33.71
N PRO A 36 -33.02 4.66 33.79
CA PRO A 36 -32.24 5.80 33.30
C PRO A 36 -30.81 5.89 33.83
N ARG A 37 -30.58 5.45 35.08
CA ARG A 37 -29.27 5.45 35.74
C ARG A 37 -28.16 4.71 34.97
N PHE A 38 -28.52 3.74 34.12
CA PHE A 38 -27.52 3.01 33.32
C PHE A 38 -27.02 3.82 32.11
N PHE A 39 -27.69 4.92 31.77
CA PHE A 39 -27.44 5.72 30.57
C PHE A 39 -27.10 7.19 30.85
N GLU A 40 -27.00 7.59 32.12
CA GLU A 40 -26.67 8.98 32.52
C GLU A 40 -25.33 9.47 31.95
N ASP A 41 -24.35 8.56 31.85
CA ASP A 41 -23.01 8.84 31.33
C ASP A 41 -22.79 8.34 29.88
N TRP A 42 -23.86 8.12 29.11
CA TRP A 42 -23.73 7.59 27.75
C TRP A 42 -22.99 8.59 26.84
N LYS A 43 -21.93 8.12 26.19
CA LYS A 43 -21.11 8.90 25.24
C LYS A 43 -20.89 8.09 23.97
N GLU A 44 -21.14 8.70 22.82
CA GLU A 44 -20.87 8.13 21.51
C GLU A 44 -19.73 8.88 20.81
N PRO A 45 -18.70 8.18 20.26
CA PRO A 45 -18.47 6.73 20.39
C PRO A 45 -18.02 6.33 21.81
N MET A 46 -18.29 5.08 22.21
CA MET A 46 -17.81 4.56 23.49
C MET A 46 -16.27 4.57 23.54
N THR A 47 -15.72 4.94 24.68
CA THR A 47 -14.25 4.92 24.89
C THR A 47 -13.75 3.48 25.04
N LEU A 48 -12.50 3.22 24.62
CA LEU A 48 -11.87 1.90 24.78
C LEU A 48 -11.91 1.40 26.22
N GLN A 49 -11.68 2.29 27.19
CA GLN A 49 -11.72 1.94 28.61
C GLN A 49 -13.12 1.49 29.06
N ARG A 50 -14.17 2.14 28.55
CA ARG A 50 -15.56 1.74 28.82
C ARG A 50 -15.87 0.38 28.20
N VAL A 51 -15.44 0.14 26.96
CA VAL A 51 -15.60 -1.15 26.26
C VAL A 51 -14.93 -2.29 27.03
N VAL A 52 -13.71 -2.10 27.52
CA VAL A 52 -13.00 -3.11 28.33
C VAL A 52 -13.75 -3.43 29.63
N SER A 53 -14.31 -2.42 30.30
CA SER A 53 -15.11 -2.63 31.51
C SER A 53 -16.38 -3.43 31.20
N LEU A 54 -17.11 -3.07 30.14
CA LEU A 54 -18.33 -3.75 29.74
C LEU A 54 -18.09 -5.24 29.43
N HIS A 55 -17.03 -5.56 28.69
CA HIS A 55 -16.64 -6.95 28.44
C HIS A 55 -16.32 -7.71 29.73
N LYS A 56 -15.59 -7.07 30.66
CA LYS A 56 -15.23 -7.68 31.94
C LYS A 56 -16.48 -8.00 32.78
N ASP A 57 -17.49 -7.13 32.77
CA ASP A 57 -18.66 -7.27 33.63
C ASP A 57 -19.74 -8.18 33.01
N HIS A 58 -19.89 -8.18 31.69
CA HIS A 58 -20.93 -8.93 30.98
C HIS A 58 -20.44 -10.27 30.42
N VAL A 59 -19.24 -10.33 29.83
CA VAL A 59 -18.76 -11.54 29.12
C VAL A 59 -18.01 -12.49 30.05
N LYS A 60 -17.20 -11.98 30.99
CA LYS A 60 -16.30 -12.81 31.83
C LYS A 60 -17.03 -13.90 32.63
N GLN A 61 -18.32 -13.73 32.91
CA GLN A 61 -19.16 -14.70 33.63
C GLN A 61 -20.27 -15.29 32.74
N GLN A 62 -20.16 -15.17 31.42
CA GLN A 62 -21.17 -15.60 30.43
C GLN A 62 -22.57 -15.01 30.70
N ARG A 63 -22.65 -13.79 31.25
CA ARG A 63 -23.92 -13.12 31.55
C ARG A 63 -24.56 -12.52 30.29
N ALA A 64 -23.75 -12.22 29.28
CA ALA A 64 -24.18 -11.86 27.93
C ALA A 64 -23.27 -12.54 26.90
N LYS A 65 -23.86 -12.91 25.77
CA LYS A 65 -23.17 -13.39 24.56
C LYS A 65 -22.74 -12.20 23.70
N CYS A 66 -21.77 -12.42 22.81
CA CYS A 66 -21.25 -11.37 21.93
C CYS A 66 -22.38 -10.70 21.12
N LEU A 67 -23.30 -11.50 20.57
CA LEU A 67 -24.43 -11.04 19.75
C LEU A 67 -25.58 -10.41 20.55
N ASP A 68 -25.50 -10.39 21.88
CA ASP A 68 -26.48 -9.67 22.70
C ASP A 68 -26.21 -8.16 22.66
N CYS A 69 -24.96 -7.75 22.40
CA CYS A 69 -24.54 -6.36 22.31
C CYS A 69 -24.11 -5.96 20.89
N HIS A 70 -23.44 -6.86 20.17
CA HIS A 70 -22.94 -6.61 18.83
C HIS A 70 -23.94 -7.08 17.78
N SER A 71 -24.11 -6.29 16.71
CA SER A 71 -24.68 -6.80 15.47
C SER A 71 -23.84 -7.96 14.94
N GLU A 72 -24.43 -8.79 14.07
CA GLU A 72 -23.71 -9.91 13.45
C GLU A 72 -22.41 -9.41 12.83
N ILE A 73 -21.28 -9.88 13.35
CA ILE A 73 -19.98 -9.62 12.75
C ILE A 73 -20.00 -10.40 11.45
N ASN A 74 -20.14 -9.69 10.33
CA ASN A 74 -20.19 -10.27 9.00
C ASN A 74 -18.82 -10.86 8.66
N HIS A 75 -18.63 -12.13 8.99
CA HIS A 75 -17.46 -12.92 8.60
C HIS A 75 -17.63 -13.43 7.17
N ARG A 76 -17.73 -12.52 6.20
CA ARG A 76 -17.97 -12.90 4.82
C ARG A 76 -16.72 -12.73 3.97
N LEU A 77 -16.34 -13.80 3.28
CA LEU A 77 -15.46 -13.73 2.14
C LEU A 77 -16.18 -12.89 1.06
N ILE A 78 -15.72 -11.66 0.81
CA ILE A 78 -16.23 -10.87 -0.31
C ILE A 78 -15.79 -11.55 -1.61
N HIS A 79 -16.66 -12.40 -2.12
CA HIS A 79 -16.66 -12.87 -3.50
C HIS A 79 -17.86 -12.27 -4.19
N GLU A 80 -17.92 -10.95 -4.37
CA GLU A 80 -19.04 -10.37 -5.11
C GLU A 80 -18.59 -9.48 -6.25
N ASP A 81 -19.15 -9.83 -7.41
CA ASP A 81 -19.27 -9.12 -8.69
C ASP A 81 -18.09 -9.05 -9.68
N GLY A 82 -16.96 -9.70 -9.38
CA GLY A 82 -15.88 -9.83 -10.37
C GLY A 82 -15.18 -8.52 -10.72
N LYS A 83 -15.38 -7.47 -9.92
CA LYS A 83 -14.57 -6.26 -9.95
C LYS A 83 -13.42 -6.41 -8.97
N SER A 84 -12.25 -5.90 -9.37
CA SER A 84 -10.98 -5.93 -8.63
C SER A 84 -11.19 -5.61 -7.15
N PRO A 85 -10.38 -6.19 -6.23
CA PRO A 85 -10.52 -5.93 -4.80
C PRO A 85 -10.63 -4.43 -4.56
N ASP A 86 -11.74 -4.02 -3.98
CA ASP A 86 -12.07 -2.63 -3.71
C ASP A 86 -10.88 -1.95 -3.01
N ARG A 87 -10.63 -0.66 -3.29
CA ARG A 87 -9.61 0.12 -2.57
C ARG A 87 -9.78 0.01 -1.05
N MET A 88 -11.00 -0.25 -0.57
CA MET A 88 -11.29 -0.61 0.83
C MET A 88 -10.47 -1.80 1.36
N PHE A 89 -10.10 -2.77 0.52
CA PHE A 89 -9.24 -3.93 0.89
C PHE A 89 -7.85 -3.49 1.37
N LEU A 90 -7.24 -2.51 0.70
CA LEU A 90 -6.00 -1.90 1.17
C LEU A 90 -6.24 -0.96 2.34
N THR A 91 -7.46 -0.42 2.47
CA THR A 91 -7.77 0.58 3.49
C THR A 91 -7.68 -0.01 4.90
N THR A 92 -8.11 -1.25 5.13
CA THR A 92 -7.91 -1.95 6.42
C THR A 92 -6.43 -2.07 6.81
N VAL A 93 -5.53 -2.12 5.84
CA VAL A 93 -4.08 -2.20 6.07
C VAL A 93 -3.42 -0.83 6.19
N LEU A 94 -4.10 0.23 5.73
CA LEU A 94 -3.60 1.61 5.68
C LEU A 94 -4.25 2.54 6.73
N SER A 95 -5.37 2.13 7.34
CA SER A 95 -6.30 3.00 8.08
C SER A 95 -5.74 3.58 9.38
N ASP A 96 -4.74 2.95 9.99
CA ASP A 96 -4.29 3.35 11.33
C ASP A 96 -3.45 4.64 11.35
N CYS A 97 -2.95 5.11 10.20
CA CYS A 97 -1.98 6.22 10.17
C CYS A 97 -2.52 7.51 9.51
N THR A 98 -3.52 7.42 8.63
CA THR A 98 -4.06 8.56 7.86
C THR A 98 -4.83 9.58 8.69
N HIS A 99 -5.29 9.18 9.88
CA HIS A 99 -6.10 10.06 10.73
C HIS A 99 -5.30 11.19 11.39
N CYS A 100 -3.98 11.02 11.56
CA CYS A 100 -3.14 11.99 12.27
C CYS A 100 -1.97 12.52 11.42
N HIS A 101 -1.50 11.78 10.41
CA HIS A 101 -0.39 12.21 9.53
C HIS A 101 -0.58 11.73 8.09
N TYR A 102 0.29 12.25 7.20
CA TYR A 102 0.43 11.75 5.82
C TYR A 102 0.66 10.23 5.82
N ASN A 103 -0.06 9.51 4.96
CA ASN A 103 0.07 8.06 4.84
C ASN A 103 1.47 7.68 4.34
N PRO A 104 2.32 7.06 5.17
CA PRO A 104 3.68 6.70 4.77
C PRO A 104 3.73 5.63 3.69
N HIS A 105 2.60 4.93 3.43
CA HIS A 105 2.48 3.86 2.45
C HIS A 105 1.82 4.29 1.12
N SER A 106 1.50 5.57 0.98
CA SER A 106 0.74 6.07 -0.18
C SER A 106 1.44 5.82 -1.52
N ASP A 107 2.77 5.95 -1.58
CA ASP A 107 3.51 5.75 -2.83
C ASP A 107 3.69 4.26 -3.18
N GLN A 108 3.81 3.39 -2.17
CA GLN A 108 3.80 1.94 -2.33
C GLN A 108 2.45 1.47 -2.88
N VAL A 109 1.36 2.03 -2.37
CA VAL A 109 0.00 1.74 -2.84
C VAL A 109 -0.22 2.24 -4.27
N LYS A 110 0.22 3.46 -4.60
CA LYS A 110 0.14 3.98 -5.98
C LYS A 110 0.88 3.08 -6.95
N LEU A 111 2.12 2.69 -6.62
CA LEU A 111 2.92 1.82 -7.48
C LEU A 111 2.28 0.43 -7.63
N LEU A 112 1.81 -0.18 -6.52
CA LEU A 112 1.08 -1.45 -6.53
C LEU A 112 -0.13 -1.41 -7.48
N LEU A 113 -0.86 -0.30 -7.50
CA LEU A 113 -2.05 -0.09 -8.33
C LEU A 113 -1.75 0.39 -9.76
N GLY A 114 -0.48 0.48 -10.15
CA GLY A 114 -0.10 0.94 -11.49
C GLY A 114 -0.41 2.43 -11.70
N GLN A 115 -0.25 3.27 -10.67
CA GLN A 115 -0.62 4.70 -10.68
C GLN A 115 0.51 5.61 -10.21
N GLY A 116 0.44 6.88 -10.57
CA GLY A 116 1.24 7.94 -9.95
C GLY A 116 2.43 8.45 -10.77
N GLY A 117 2.72 7.84 -11.92
CA GLY A 117 3.64 8.42 -12.90
C GLY A 117 3.05 9.67 -13.57
N VAL A 118 3.93 10.49 -14.13
CA VAL A 118 3.59 11.63 -15.00
C VAL A 118 3.88 11.25 -16.44
N GLY A 119 5.03 10.63 -16.72
CA GLY A 119 5.38 10.16 -18.06
C GLY A 119 4.66 8.87 -18.44
N VAL A 120 4.36 8.04 -17.44
CA VAL A 120 3.45 6.88 -17.54
C VAL A 120 2.34 7.03 -16.49
N PRO A 121 1.23 7.73 -16.82
CA PRO A 121 0.19 8.03 -15.83
C PRO A 121 -0.48 6.82 -15.20
N LYS A 122 -0.62 5.74 -15.95
CA LYS A 122 -1.27 4.51 -15.52
C LYS A 122 -0.67 3.29 -16.24
N SER A 123 -0.62 2.18 -15.52
CA SER A 123 -0.32 0.83 -16.01
C SER A 123 -1.27 -0.19 -15.35
N GLU A 124 -1.11 -1.46 -15.69
CA GLU A 124 -1.85 -2.54 -15.04
C GLU A 124 -1.43 -2.67 -13.56
N PRO A 125 -2.39 -2.89 -12.64
CA PRO A 125 -2.08 -3.21 -11.25
C PRO A 125 -1.22 -4.48 -11.16
N ASN A 126 -0.52 -4.64 -10.04
CA ASN A 126 0.22 -5.87 -9.78
C ASN A 126 -0.73 -7.09 -9.83
N PRO A 127 -0.41 -8.17 -10.58
CA PRO A 127 -1.27 -9.35 -10.69
C PRO A 127 -1.61 -10.01 -9.34
N MET A 128 -0.72 -9.96 -8.36
CA MET A 128 -0.98 -10.50 -7.01
C MET A 128 -2.09 -9.74 -6.29
N PHE A 129 -2.26 -8.45 -6.59
CA PHE A 129 -3.40 -7.68 -6.09
C PHE A 129 -4.72 -8.23 -6.66
N GLY A 130 -4.75 -8.61 -7.94
CA GLY A 130 -5.90 -9.27 -8.57
C GLY A 130 -6.29 -10.60 -7.92
N SER A 131 -5.32 -11.30 -7.32
CA SER A 131 -5.52 -12.53 -6.54
C SER A 131 -5.92 -12.30 -5.08
N ARG A 132 -6.29 -11.06 -4.72
CA ARG A 132 -6.62 -10.62 -3.35
C ARG A 132 -5.47 -10.77 -2.35
N THR A 133 -4.21 -10.72 -2.77
CA THR A 133 -3.08 -10.62 -1.83
C THR A 133 -2.96 -9.19 -1.31
N ASN A 134 -2.87 -9.00 0.02
CA ASN A 134 -2.60 -7.70 0.65
C ASN A 134 -1.15 -7.57 1.13
N CYS A 135 -0.83 -6.45 1.80
CA CYS A 135 0.52 -6.17 2.29
C CYS A 135 1.04 -7.26 3.25
N PHE A 136 0.19 -7.86 4.10
CA PHE A 136 0.59 -8.93 5.02
C PHE A 136 0.90 -10.25 4.32
N GLY A 137 0.46 -10.42 3.07
CA GLY A 137 0.88 -11.57 2.25
C GLY A 137 2.37 -11.56 1.91
N CYS A 138 3.03 -10.40 1.98
CA CYS A 138 4.47 -10.29 1.79
C CYS A 138 5.20 -9.76 3.03
N HIS A 139 4.64 -8.79 3.74
CA HIS A 139 5.28 -8.14 4.88
C HIS A 139 4.99 -8.89 6.20
N THR A 140 5.64 -10.04 6.39
CA THR A 140 5.47 -10.88 7.60
C THR A 140 6.62 -10.76 8.61
N ASP A 141 7.79 -10.29 8.17
CA ASP A 141 8.98 -10.21 9.03
C ASP A 141 9.15 -8.82 9.61
N THR A 142 9.71 -8.71 10.82
CA THR A 142 10.03 -7.40 11.43
C THR A 142 11.47 -7.01 11.14
N ALA A 143 11.68 -5.74 10.81
CA ALA A 143 13.00 -5.12 10.68
C ALA A 143 13.05 -3.81 11.47
N THR A 144 14.25 -3.28 11.65
CA THR A 144 14.45 -1.93 12.17
C THR A 144 14.48 -0.95 11.00
N GLY A 145 13.52 -0.03 10.97
CA GLY A 145 13.42 1.03 9.98
C GLY A 145 14.24 2.26 10.35
N ILE A 146 14.02 3.33 9.58
CA ILE A 146 14.65 4.63 9.82
C ILE A 146 14.22 5.14 11.21
N GLU A 147 15.16 5.73 11.95
CA GLU A 147 14.98 6.21 13.35
C GLU A 147 14.74 5.11 14.40
N GLY A 148 15.13 3.86 14.12
CA GLY A 148 15.07 2.78 15.11
C GLY A 148 13.66 2.22 15.36
N ARG A 149 12.65 2.66 14.58
CA ARG A 149 11.29 2.15 14.67
C ARG A 149 11.17 0.74 14.08
N ARG A 150 10.33 -0.11 14.67
CA ARG A 150 10.04 -1.43 14.11
C ARG A 150 9.16 -1.27 12.87
N VAL A 151 9.56 -1.88 11.76
CA VAL A 151 8.83 -1.89 10.49
C VAL A 151 8.59 -3.33 10.02
N MET A 152 7.53 -3.55 9.25
CA MET A 152 7.29 -4.84 8.61
C MET A 152 7.99 -4.87 7.25
N LYS A 153 8.65 -5.97 6.93
CA LYS A 153 9.43 -6.16 5.71
C LYS A 153 9.01 -7.45 5.02
N GLY A 154 8.91 -7.39 3.69
CA GLY A 154 8.81 -8.58 2.86
C GLY A 154 10.15 -9.22 2.55
N THR A 155 10.16 -10.56 2.51
CA THR A 155 11.37 -11.35 2.27
C THR A 155 11.12 -12.39 1.18
N GLN A 156 12.20 -12.87 0.56
CA GLN A 156 12.12 -13.93 -0.45
C GLN A 156 11.34 -15.17 0.05
N LYS A 157 11.43 -15.45 1.36
CA LYS A 157 10.73 -16.55 2.02
C LYS A 157 9.20 -16.46 1.85
N THR A 158 8.62 -15.26 1.90
CA THR A 158 7.16 -15.10 1.74
C THR A 158 6.72 -15.37 0.31
N CYS A 159 7.57 -15.07 -0.68
CA CYS A 159 7.31 -15.42 -2.07
C CYS A 159 7.32 -16.94 -2.27
N ILE A 160 8.32 -17.62 -1.70
CA ILE A 160 8.46 -19.08 -1.74
C ILE A 160 7.28 -19.78 -1.06
N ALA A 161 6.76 -19.20 0.02
CA ALA A 161 5.62 -19.75 0.75
C ALA A 161 4.30 -19.80 -0.03
N CYS A 162 4.19 -19.11 -1.18
CA CYS A 162 3.02 -19.17 -2.07
C CYS A 162 3.35 -19.80 -3.43
N HIS A 163 4.58 -19.64 -3.92
CA HIS A 163 4.96 -19.99 -5.29
C HIS A 163 6.00 -21.13 -5.39
N GLY A 164 6.50 -21.65 -4.27
CA GLY A 164 7.51 -22.70 -4.22
C GLY A 164 8.95 -22.19 -4.39
N GLU A 165 9.92 -23.08 -4.19
CA GLU A 165 11.35 -22.73 -4.07
C GLU A 165 11.92 -22.02 -5.30
N ARG A 166 11.55 -22.45 -6.51
CA ARG A 166 12.05 -21.87 -7.78
C ARG A 166 11.67 -20.40 -7.95
N TYR A 167 10.64 -19.94 -7.25
CA TYR A 167 10.23 -18.53 -7.28
C TYR A 167 11.20 -17.62 -6.53
N GLY A 168 12.01 -18.19 -5.62
CA GLY A 168 13.08 -17.46 -4.95
C GLY A 168 14.05 -16.83 -5.94
N ASP A 169 14.44 -17.57 -6.99
CA ASP A 169 15.36 -17.06 -8.01
C ASP A 169 14.76 -15.89 -8.79
N MET A 170 13.46 -15.98 -9.12
CA MET A 170 12.77 -14.91 -9.83
C MET A 170 12.66 -13.64 -8.98
N PHE A 171 12.41 -13.77 -7.67
CA PHE A 171 12.42 -12.61 -6.77
C PHE A 171 13.78 -11.90 -6.76
N GLU A 172 14.88 -12.65 -6.68
CA GLU A 172 16.22 -12.06 -6.71
C GLU A 172 16.56 -11.45 -8.07
N GLN A 173 16.09 -12.04 -9.17
CA GLN A 173 16.19 -11.46 -10.50
C GLN A 173 15.43 -10.13 -10.60
N TRP A 174 14.20 -10.05 -10.11
CA TRP A 174 13.43 -8.81 -10.08
C TRP A 174 14.10 -7.73 -9.25
N LYS A 175 14.55 -8.08 -8.04
CA LYS A 175 15.25 -7.16 -7.15
C LYS A 175 16.53 -6.62 -7.77
N THR A 176 17.31 -7.48 -8.41
CA THR A 176 18.53 -7.09 -9.11
C THR A 176 18.22 -6.23 -10.33
N GLY A 177 17.31 -6.67 -11.18
CA GLY A 177 16.92 -5.96 -12.40
C GLY A 177 16.39 -4.56 -12.09
N VAL A 178 15.42 -4.43 -11.18
CA VAL A 178 14.87 -3.14 -10.75
C VAL A 178 15.98 -2.25 -10.17
N GLY A 179 16.88 -2.81 -9.35
CA GLY A 179 17.99 -2.06 -8.76
C GLY A 179 18.98 -1.51 -9.80
N LEU A 180 19.32 -2.30 -10.81
CA LEU A 180 20.17 -1.88 -11.93
C LEU A 180 19.47 -0.79 -12.75
N SER A 181 18.25 -1.03 -13.21
CA SER A 181 17.47 -0.06 -14.00
C SER A 181 17.26 1.26 -13.24
N LEU A 182 17.05 1.21 -11.91
CA LEU A 182 16.95 2.40 -11.09
C LEU A 182 18.26 3.19 -11.06
N THR A 183 19.39 2.50 -10.90
CA THR A 183 20.72 3.13 -10.90
C THR A 183 21.04 3.79 -12.25
N ASP A 184 20.69 3.12 -13.35
CA ASP A 184 20.88 3.63 -14.70
C ASP A 184 20.00 4.86 -14.95
N ALA A 185 18.72 4.81 -14.58
CA ALA A 185 17.80 5.94 -14.70
C ALA A 185 18.23 7.13 -13.83
N GLU A 186 18.71 6.90 -12.60
CA GLU A 186 19.27 7.95 -11.75
C GLU A 186 20.49 8.62 -12.38
N THR A 187 21.37 7.82 -13.00
CA THR A 187 22.55 8.30 -13.68
C THR A 187 22.19 9.12 -14.91
N ALA A 188 21.25 8.62 -15.73
CA ALA A 188 20.71 9.33 -16.88
C ALA A 188 20.10 10.69 -16.48
N TYR A 189 19.30 10.71 -15.41
CA TYR A 189 18.72 11.93 -14.87
C TYR A 189 19.77 12.95 -14.41
N LYS A 190 20.74 12.52 -13.60
CA LYS A 190 21.83 13.40 -13.12
C LYS A 190 22.63 13.98 -14.29
N ASN A 191 22.96 13.16 -15.30
CA ASN A 191 23.69 13.60 -16.48
C ASN A 191 22.88 14.60 -17.32
N ALA A 192 21.62 14.30 -17.61
CA ALA A 192 20.75 15.18 -18.38
C ALA A 192 20.49 16.51 -17.67
N ARG A 193 20.27 16.48 -16.34
CA ARG A 193 20.16 17.69 -15.51
C ARG A 193 21.40 18.55 -15.63
N LYS A 194 22.59 17.98 -15.46
CA LYS A 194 23.86 18.69 -15.60
C LYS A 194 24.00 19.35 -16.97
N VAL A 195 23.70 18.62 -18.05
CA VAL A 195 23.75 19.14 -19.43
C VAL A 195 22.78 20.31 -19.62
N VAL A 196 21.55 20.22 -19.10
CA VAL A 196 20.56 21.31 -19.18
C VAL A 196 21.02 22.54 -18.39
N ASP A 197 21.55 22.35 -17.19
CA ASP A 197 21.98 23.43 -16.30
C ASP A 197 23.23 24.16 -16.83
N GLU A 198 24.16 23.43 -17.46
CA GLU A 198 25.39 23.99 -18.03
C GLU A 198 25.19 24.61 -19.43
N ASN A 199 24.04 24.38 -20.09
CA ASN A 199 23.77 24.90 -21.43
C ASN A 199 23.34 26.36 -21.42
N THR A 200 24.26 27.25 -21.82
CA THR A 200 24.04 28.70 -21.89
C THR A 200 23.62 29.21 -23.27
N THR A 201 23.66 28.36 -24.30
CA THR A 201 23.49 28.77 -25.71
C THR A 201 22.11 28.50 -26.28
N ALA A 202 21.33 27.59 -25.66
CA ALA A 202 19.97 27.27 -26.08
C ALA A 202 19.02 28.48 -25.96
N THR A 203 17.94 28.48 -26.74
CA THR A 203 16.89 29.50 -26.64
C THR A 203 16.11 29.37 -25.32
N PRO A 204 15.43 30.44 -24.85
CA PRO A 204 14.57 30.35 -23.66
C PRO A 204 13.50 29.25 -23.78
N ASP A 205 12.90 29.08 -24.95
CA ASP A 205 11.87 28.06 -25.19
C ASP A 205 12.45 26.64 -25.15
N ALA A 206 13.63 26.42 -25.74
CA ALA A 206 14.35 25.15 -25.67
C ALA A 206 14.68 24.76 -24.21
N ARG A 207 15.19 25.72 -23.42
CA ARG A 207 15.47 25.50 -21.99
C ARG A 207 14.19 25.19 -21.20
N LYS A 208 13.10 25.91 -21.47
CA LYS A 208 11.81 25.64 -20.82
C LYS A 208 11.32 24.22 -21.11
N LYS A 209 11.34 23.82 -22.39
CA LYS A 209 10.96 22.46 -22.81
C LYS A 209 11.85 21.39 -22.17
N ALA A 210 13.16 21.60 -22.11
CA ALA A 210 14.08 20.68 -21.45
C ALA A 210 13.80 20.55 -19.94
N ALA A 211 13.49 21.66 -19.26
CA ALA A 211 13.14 21.66 -17.85
C ALA A 211 11.83 20.91 -17.57
N GLU A 212 10.80 21.08 -18.40
CA GLU A 212 9.54 20.35 -18.31
C GLU A 212 9.75 18.83 -18.47
N LEU A 213 10.57 18.42 -19.44
CA LEU A 213 10.92 17.01 -19.65
C LEU A 213 11.68 16.42 -18.46
N LEU A 214 12.62 17.16 -17.87
CA LEU A 214 13.32 16.72 -16.65
C LEU A 214 12.40 16.65 -15.43
N ALA A 215 11.40 17.53 -15.32
CA ALA A 215 10.42 17.46 -14.23
C ALA A 215 9.57 16.18 -14.31
N ILE A 216 9.20 15.74 -15.53
CA ILE A 216 8.53 14.45 -15.75
C ILE A 216 9.43 13.29 -15.30
N ALA A 217 10.69 13.30 -15.74
CA ALA A 217 11.66 12.27 -15.37
C ALA A 217 11.89 12.21 -13.85
N GLU A 218 12.00 13.36 -13.18
CA GLU A 218 12.16 13.42 -11.73
C GLU A 218 10.94 12.85 -10.99
N ALA A 219 9.74 13.16 -11.46
CA ALA A 219 8.50 12.68 -10.87
C ALA A 219 8.40 11.14 -10.98
N ASP A 220 8.59 10.59 -12.17
CA ASP A 220 8.54 9.13 -12.42
C ASP A 220 9.61 8.38 -11.60
N LEU A 221 10.84 8.91 -11.57
CA LEU A 221 11.92 8.36 -10.75
C LEU A 221 11.56 8.35 -9.26
N GLY A 222 10.92 9.41 -8.78
CA GLY A 222 10.44 9.54 -7.42
C GLY A 222 9.40 8.49 -7.03
N VAL A 223 8.50 8.11 -7.94
CA VAL A 223 7.50 7.06 -7.72
C VAL A 223 8.18 5.72 -7.46
N VAL A 224 9.16 5.33 -8.28
CA VAL A 224 9.85 4.05 -8.12
C VAL A 224 10.69 4.02 -6.83
N LYS A 225 11.39 5.11 -6.51
CA LYS A 225 12.22 5.20 -5.29
C LYS A 225 11.40 5.08 -4.00
N ARG A 226 10.28 5.79 -3.91
CA ARG A 226 9.43 5.78 -2.71
C ARG A 226 8.52 4.56 -2.68
N GLY A 227 8.04 4.13 -3.84
CA GLY A 227 7.13 3.00 -4.00
C GLY A 227 7.82 1.65 -3.90
N ASN A 228 9.14 1.54 -4.08
CA ASN A 228 9.91 0.29 -4.17
C ASN A 228 9.40 -0.61 -5.32
N GLY A 229 10.18 -0.71 -6.40
CA GLY A 229 9.80 -1.38 -7.65
C GLY A 229 9.30 -2.82 -7.54
N ILE A 230 9.53 -3.52 -6.42
CA ILE A 230 8.97 -4.85 -6.18
C ILE A 230 7.44 -4.84 -6.05
N HIS A 231 6.83 -3.74 -5.60
CA HIS A 231 5.37 -3.67 -5.50
C HIS A 231 4.68 -3.72 -6.88
N ASN A 232 5.36 -3.35 -7.97
CA ASN A 232 4.89 -3.60 -9.34
C ASN A 232 6.09 -3.52 -10.30
N VAL A 233 6.73 -4.67 -10.56
CA VAL A 233 7.99 -4.73 -11.34
C VAL A 233 7.78 -4.20 -12.76
N THR A 234 6.69 -4.58 -13.42
CA THR A 234 6.37 -4.11 -14.78
C THR A 234 6.25 -2.60 -14.83
N PHE A 235 5.39 -2.03 -13.98
CA PHE A 235 5.18 -0.58 -13.98
C PHE A 235 6.43 0.18 -13.54
N ALA A 236 7.23 -0.37 -12.60
CA ALA A 236 8.50 0.21 -12.23
C ALA A 236 9.46 0.30 -13.43
N MET A 237 9.56 -0.75 -14.25
CA MET A 237 10.39 -0.72 -15.46
C MET A 237 9.87 0.30 -16.48
N GLU A 238 8.56 0.36 -16.72
CA GLU A 238 7.95 1.36 -17.62
C GLU A 238 8.26 2.81 -17.19
N LEU A 239 8.19 3.08 -15.88
CA LEU A 239 8.56 4.37 -15.33
C LEU A 239 10.05 4.67 -15.53
N LEU A 240 10.95 3.71 -15.27
CA LEU A 240 12.39 3.90 -15.43
C LEU A 240 12.81 4.08 -16.91
N ASP A 241 12.15 3.39 -17.82
CA ASP A 241 12.30 3.60 -19.26
C ASP A 241 11.80 5.00 -19.66
N SER A 242 10.65 5.43 -19.12
CA SER A 242 10.14 6.80 -19.28
C SER A 242 11.14 7.84 -18.78
N VAL A 243 11.76 7.65 -17.62
CA VAL A 243 12.80 8.54 -17.08
C VAL A 243 13.93 8.71 -18.09
N THR A 244 14.49 7.60 -18.57
CA THR A 244 15.63 7.62 -19.51
C THR A 244 15.24 8.29 -20.83
N ALA A 245 14.06 7.98 -21.37
CA ALA A 245 13.54 8.58 -22.59
C ALA A 245 13.33 10.11 -22.47
N HIS A 246 12.77 10.57 -21.35
CA HIS A 246 12.57 12.00 -21.10
C HIS A 246 13.90 12.74 -20.89
N CYS A 247 14.88 12.11 -20.23
CA CYS A 247 16.24 12.65 -20.11
C CYS A 247 16.89 12.85 -21.48
N GLN A 248 16.79 11.87 -22.38
CA GLN A 248 17.32 11.99 -23.73
C GLN A 248 16.62 13.10 -24.53
N LYS A 249 15.29 13.19 -24.45
CA LYS A 249 14.52 14.27 -25.10
C LYS A 249 14.90 15.65 -24.56
N ALA A 250 15.18 15.77 -23.26
CA ALA A 250 15.59 17.02 -22.65
C ALA A 250 16.93 17.51 -23.21
N ILE A 251 17.91 16.61 -23.37
CA ILE A 251 19.20 16.93 -23.99
C ILE A 251 19.02 17.35 -25.46
N VAL A 252 18.24 16.59 -26.23
CA VAL A 252 17.98 16.89 -27.65
C VAL A 252 17.29 18.24 -27.83
N ALA A 253 16.32 18.57 -26.97
CA ALA A 253 15.59 19.84 -27.03
C ALA A 253 16.49 21.08 -26.92
N LEU A 254 17.69 20.97 -26.35
CA LEU A 254 18.67 22.06 -26.30
C LEU A 254 19.42 22.27 -27.63
N GLY A 255 19.46 21.25 -28.50
CA GLY A 255 20.20 21.24 -29.76
C GLY A 255 19.36 21.64 -30.98
N ASP A 256 18.04 21.61 -30.88
CA ASP A 256 17.13 22.08 -31.93
C ASP A 256 17.20 23.62 -32.01
N LYS A 257 17.76 24.13 -33.11
CA LYS A 257 17.82 25.57 -33.44
C LYS A 257 16.54 26.05 -34.12
#